data_AF-W9H112-F1
#
_entry.id   AF-W9H112-F1
#
_cell.length_a   1.000
_cell.length_b   1.000
_cell.length_c   1.000
_cell.angle_alpha   90.00
_cell.angle_beta   90.00
_cell.angle_gamma   90.00
#
_symmetry.space_group_name_H-M   'P 1'
#
loop_
_entity.id
_entity.type
_entity.pdbx_description
1 polymer ?
#
loop_
_entity_poly.entity_id
_entity_poly.type
_entity_poly.pdbx_seq_one_letter_code
_entity_poly.pdbx_strand_id
1 'polypeptide(L)'
;MIHRLPLVAAAMMITIGVAEAQLVGHGGMVKGVAVSGDGGTVASAGFDYSVMVWDLKAAKAVARLRGHEAAVNGVVFTAAGGPVGERIVSGGDDGRVLLWRLDGAEPERVMTGHKGRVAAVAVSPDGQVAASAAWDRTLRLWDLATGAQVAELTGHAGNVNAVAFTPDGGRIVSAGEDGTIRVWDRRDGAEIKLIGGGMPLTTLGVTPDGGSVIAGGAEGRVRVWDLATGAERPELENAEPVPVLAVAVAPDGLTVAAAGVNGVVTLWSLGEGPVLHTLAGQRGPVWGLAFTPDGGRLLTAGGDGAIRIWDTTTGGEIRTGAPAVAMASAGDGGERGARLFRRCDACHTITADGGNKAGPTLHGVFGRRIGTVPGYPYSDALRNGDLVWTPETVSDLFKRGPDVVTPGTKMPVQTIGNDEEREELIRWLEKVTAPH
;
A
#
# COMPACT_ATOMS: atom_id res chain seq x y z
N MET A 1 -18.58 -7.24 66.37
CA MET A 1 -18.79 -8.10 65.18
C MET A 1 -18.34 -7.32 63.96
N ILE A 2 -17.20 -7.71 63.38
CA ILE A 2 -16.62 -7.09 62.18
C ILE A 2 -17.26 -7.78 60.97
N HIS A 3 -18.13 -7.10 60.23
CA HIS A 3 -18.63 -7.62 58.96
C HIS A 3 -17.56 -7.42 57.89
N ARG A 4 -16.91 -8.53 57.50
CA ARG A 4 -16.08 -8.61 56.30
C ARG A 4 -16.99 -8.61 55.07
N LEU A 5 -16.94 -7.57 54.26
CA LEU A 5 -17.43 -7.60 52.88
C LEU A 5 -16.47 -8.47 52.04
N PRO A 6 -16.96 -9.32 51.13
CA PRO A 6 -16.10 -10.00 50.18
C PRO A 6 -15.72 -9.01 49.06
N LEU A 7 -14.41 -8.79 48.88
CA LEU A 7 -13.89 -8.20 47.65
C LEU A 7 -14.16 -9.21 46.52
N VAL A 8 -15.10 -8.89 45.63
CA VAL A 8 -15.20 -9.57 44.34
C VAL A 8 -14.19 -8.90 43.43
N ALA A 9 -12.99 -9.48 43.32
CA ALA A 9 -12.04 -9.12 42.29
C ALA A 9 -12.57 -9.65 40.94
N ALA A 10 -13.13 -8.75 40.13
CA ALA A 10 -13.44 -9.05 38.73
C ALA A 10 -12.11 -9.18 37.97
N ALA A 11 -11.62 -10.41 37.81
CA ALA A 11 -10.56 -10.69 36.86
C ALA A 11 -11.12 -10.53 35.44
N MET A 12 -10.83 -9.39 34.82
CA MET A 12 -11.10 -9.15 33.40
C MET A 12 -10.18 -10.08 32.60
N MET A 13 -10.68 -11.27 32.25
CA MET A 13 -10.01 -12.12 31.27
C MET A 13 -10.08 -11.43 29.91
N ILE A 14 -9.01 -10.71 29.55
CA ILE A 14 -8.76 -10.29 28.19
C ILE A 14 -8.41 -11.56 27.42
N THR A 15 -9.41 -12.20 26.82
CA THR A 15 -9.17 -13.19 25.79
C THR A 15 -8.59 -12.44 24.58
N ILE A 16 -7.27 -12.49 24.44
CA ILE A 16 -6.58 -12.03 23.23
C ILE A 16 -6.92 -13.04 22.13
N GLY A 17 -8.09 -12.88 21.53
CA GLY A 17 -8.46 -13.63 20.34
C GLY A 17 -7.52 -13.21 19.22
N VAL A 18 -6.90 -14.18 18.56
CA VAL A 18 -6.09 -13.92 17.36
C VAL A 18 -6.96 -13.19 16.34
N ALA A 19 -6.45 -12.12 15.75
CA ALA A 19 -7.18 -11.37 14.74
C ALA A 19 -7.41 -12.23 13.48
N GLU A 20 -8.64 -12.27 12.98
CA GLU A 20 -9.08 -13.06 11.82
C GLU A 20 -9.35 -12.15 10.62
N ALA A 21 -8.63 -12.41 9.52
CA ALA A 21 -8.77 -11.67 8.28
C ALA A 21 -10.20 -11.75 7.71
N GLN A 22 -10.74 -10.62 7.24
CA GLN A 22 -12.08 -10.56 6.65
C GLN A 22 -12.07 -10.65 5.13
N LEU A 23 -11.14 -9.97 4.46
CA LEU A 23 -11.01 -10.02 3.00
C LEU A 23 -9.68 -10.65 2.65
N VAL A 24 -9.74 -11.85 2.06
CA VAL A 24 -8.57 -12.65 1.67
C VAL A 24 -8.73 -13.07 0.22
N GLY A 25 -7.67 -12.89 -0.57
CA GLY A 25 -7.69 -13.24 -1.99
C GLY A 25 -6.48 -12.79 -2.79
N HIS A 26 -5.75 -11.77 -2.32
CA HIS A 26 -4.47 -11.41 -2.92
C HIS A 26 -3.45 -12.55 -2.76
N GLY A 27 -2.65 -12.76 -3.80
CA GLY A 27 -1.55 -13.73 -3.83
C GLY A 27 -0.29 -13.27 -3.07
N GLY A 28 -0.26 -12.02 -2.61
CA GLY A 28 0.84 -11.40 -1.89
C GLY A 28 0.36 -10.25 -1.00
N MET A 29 1.30 -9.41 -0.57
CA MET A 29 1.07 -8.25 0.30
C MET A 29 0.03 -7.29 -0.29
N VAL A 30 -0.80 -6.68 0.55
CA VAL A 30 -1.76 -5.64 0.13
C VAL A 30 -1.20 -4.28 0.54
N LYS A 31 -0.94 -3.41 -0.44
CA LYS A 31 -0.31 -2.10 -0.21
C LYS A 31 -1.29 -0.94 -0.16
N GLY A 32 -2.39 -1.03 -0.90
CA GLY A 32 -3.43 0.00 -0.92
C GLY A 32 -4.80 -0.57 -0.59
N VAL A 33 -5.62 0.23 0.09
CA VAL A 33 -7.03 -0.05 0.34
C VAL A 33 -7.82 1.24 0.26
N ALA A 34 -9.00 1.20 -0.32
CA ALA A 34 -9.93 2.33 -0.42
C ALA A 34 -11.37 1.82 -0.28
N VAL A 35 -12.26 2.68 0.21
CA VAL A 35 -13.70 2.41 0.34
C VAL A 35 -14.46 3.35 -0.59
N SER A 36 -15.49 2.85 -1.27
CA SER A 36 -16.39 3.65 -2.11
C SER A 36 -17.17 4.68 -1.29
N GLY A 37 -17.68 5.71 -1.97
CA GLY A 37 -18.40 6.80 -1.30
C GLY A 37 -19.70 6.37 -0.62
N ASP A 38 -20.30 5.27 -1.06
CA ASP A 38 -21.48 4.66 -0.44
C ASP A 38 -21.14 3.70 0.73
N GLY A 39 -19.86 3.41 0.95
CA GLY A 39 -19.39 2.49 1.99
C GLY A 39 -19.68 1.02 1.72
N GLY A 40 -20.17 0.65 0.53
CA GLY A 40 -20.55 -0.72 0.18
C GLY A 40 -19.43 -1.53 -0.46
N THR A 41 -18.51 -0.85 -1.16
CA THR A 41 -17.48 -1.47 -1.98
C THR A 41 -16.08 -1.12 -1.46
N VAL A 42 -15.18 -2.09 -1.50
CA VAL A 42 -13.75 -1.88 -1.20
C VAL A 42 -12.95 -2.16 -2.45
N ALA A 43 -11.91 -1.36 -2.68
CA ALA A 43 -10.86 -1.66 -3.64
C ALA A 43 -9.54 -1.89 -2.89
N SER A 44 -8.76 -2.87 -3.32
CA SER A 44 -7.43 -3.13 -2.75
C SER A 44 -6.39 -3.37 -3.82
N ALA A 45 -5.17 -2.92 -3.56
CA ALA A 45 -4.02 -3.02 -4.45
C ALA A 45 -2.97 -3.96 -3.87
N GLY A 46 -2.51 -4.92 -4.68
CA GLY A 46 -1.64 -5.99 -4.23
C GLY A 46 -0.29 -6.06 -4.94
N PHE A 47 0.65 -6.69 -4.24
CA PHE A 47 1.97 -7.08 -4.78
C PHE A 47 1.88 -8.16 -5.86
N ASP A 48 0.72 -8.78 -6.00
CA ASP A 48 0.38 -9.75 -7.04
C ASP A 48 -0.16 -9.11 -8.34
N TYR A 49 0.09 -7.80 -8.48
CA TYR A 49 -0.15 -6.97 -9.66
C TYR A 49 -1.64 -6.77 -9.96
N SER A 50 -2.49 -7.08 -8.99
CA SER A 50 -3.93 -6.99 -9.14
C SER A 50 -4.54 -5.90 -8.28
N VAL A 51 -5.64 -5.36 -8.79
CA VAL A 51 -6.62 -4.62 -8.00
C VAL A 51 -7.79 -5.56 -7.75
N MET A 52 -8.22 -5.71 -6.51
CA MET A 52 -9.40 -6.50 -6.16
C MET A 52 -10.54 -5.57 -5.74
N VAL A 53 -11.76 -5.93 -6.14
CA VAL A 53 -12.99 -5.25 -5.75
C VAL A 53 -13.78 -6.19 -4.85
N TRP A 54 -14.28 -5.67 -3.74
CA TRP A 54 -14.95 -6.45 -2.71
C TRP A 54 -16.31 -5.84 -2.37
N ASP A 55 -17.29 -6.71 -2.15
CA ASP A 55 -18.50 -6.33 -1.42
C ASP A 55 -18.19 -6.38 0.07
N LEU A 56 -18.26 -5.22 0.72
CA LEU A 56 -17.87 -5.06 2.12
C LEU A 56 -18.83 -5.79 3.07
N LYS A 57 -20.12 -5.83 2.74
CA LYS A 57 -21.14 -6.47 3.58
C LYS A 57 -21.07 -7.99 3.49
N ALA A 58 -20.83 -8.51 2.29
CA ALA A 58 -20.71 -9.93 2.03
C ALA A 58 -19.31 -10.47 2.33
N ALA A 59 -18.33 -9.60 2.61
CA ALA A 59 -16.93 -9.93 2.80
C ALA A 59 -16.37 -10.81 1.65
N LYS A 60 -16.71 -10.45 0.40
CA LYS A 60 -16.43 -11.28 -0.77
C LYS A 60 -15.79 -10.49 -1.89
N ALA A 61 -14.75 -11.06 -2.51
CA ALA A 61 -14.23 -10.55 -3.77
C ALA A 61 -15.29 -10.69 -4.87
N VAL A 62 -15.62 -9.58 -5.53
CA VAL A 62 -16.58 -9.52 -6.64
C VAL A 62 -15.88 -9.33 -7.99
N ALA A 63 -14.69 -8.74 -8.01
CA ALA A 63 -13.87 -8.64 -9.22
C ALA A 63 -12.37 -8.68 -8.91
N ARG A 64 -11.59 -9.08 -9.91
CA ARG A 64 -10.13 -9.00 -9.91
C ARG A 64 -9.68 -8.40 -11.22
N LEU A 65 -9.12 -7.20 -11.14
CA LEU A 65 -8.69 -6.38 -12.26
C LEU A 65 -7.19 -6.62 -12.51
N ARG A 66 -6.82 -6.85 -13.76
CA ARG A 66 -5.45 -7.11 -14.20
C ARG A 66 -5.08 -6.15 -15.32
N GLY A 67 -3.84 -5.69 -15.33
CA GLY A 67 -3.34 -4.74 -16.33
C GLY A 67 -2.08 -4.00 -15.90
N HIS A 68 -1.78 -3.94 -14.60
CA HIS A 68 -0.45 -3.57 -14.13
C HIS A 68 0.56 -4.68 -14.43
N GLU A 69 1.77 -4.30 -14.82
CA GLU A 69 2.88 -5.22 -15.12
C GLU A 69 3.83 -5.41 -13.92
N ALA A 70 3.53 -4.76 -12.80
CA ALA A 70 4.26 -4.83 -11.54
C ALA A 70 3.32 -4.60 -10.33
N ALA A 71 3.90 -4.55 -9.13
CA ALA A 71 3.14 -4.37 -7.89
C ALA A 71 2.28 -3.09 -7.93
N VAL A 72 1.06 -3.17 -7.41
CA VAL A 72 0.16 -2.01 -7.30
C VAL A 72 0.28 -1.44 -5.90
N ASN A 73 0.62 -0.15 -5.80
CA ASN A 73 0.88 0.52 -4.52
C ASN A 73 -0.34 1.27 -4.01
N GLY A 74 -0.97 2.06 -4.88
CA GLY A 74 -2.07 2.94 -4.52
C GLY A 74 -3.36 2.56 -5.24
N VAL A 75 -4.49 2.77 -4.55
CA VAL A 75 -5.84 2.59 -5.11
C VAL A 75 -6.78 3.61 -4.48
N VAL A 76 -7.68 4.17 -5.28
CA VAL A 76 -8.68 5.17 -4.83
C VAL A 76 -9.92 5.09 -5.73
N PHE A 77 -11.09 5.43 -5.18
CA PHE A 77 -12.32 5.57 -5.97
C PHE A 77 -12.46 6.99 -6.54
N THR A 78 -13.01 7.10 -7.75
CA THR A 78 -13.50 8.38 -8.26
C THR A 78 -14.89 8.68 -7.69
N ALA A 79 -15.25 9.96 -7.60
CA ALA A 79 -16.56 10.37 -7.13
C ALA A 79 -17.68 9.90 -8.08
N ALA A 80 -18.75 9.31 -7.54
CA ALA A 80 -19.90 8.85 -8.33
C ALA A 80 -20.57 9.97 -9.15
N GLY A 81 -20.54 11.21 -8.64
CA GLY A 81 -21.04 12.41 -9.35
C GLY A 81 -20.04 13.04 -10.31
N GLY A 82 -18.82 12.50 -10.42
CA GLY A 82 -17.79 12.99 -11.34
C GLY A 82 -18.07 12.61 -12.80
N PRO A 83 -17.31 13.17 -13.75
CA PRO A 83 -17.56 12.99 -15.20
C PRO A 83 -17.41 11.54 -15.69
N VAL A 84 -16.62 10.72 -14.98
CA VAL A 84 -16.44 9.30 -15.31
C VAL A 84 -17.33 8.38 -14.46
N GLY A 85 -18.13 8.94 -13.56
CA GLY A 85 -18.87 8.19 -12.54
C GLY A 85 -17.94 7.50 -11.54
N GLU A 86 -18.46 6.51 -10.82
CA GLU A 86 -17.64 5.71 -9.90
C GLU A 86 -16.76 4.73 -10.69
N ARG A 87 -15.46 4.84 -10.47
CA ARG A 87 -14.37 4.08 -11.07
C ARG A 87 -13.29 3.88 -10.01
N ILE A 88 -12.33 3.02 -10.31
CA ILE A 88 -11.13 2.87 -9.51
C ILE A 88 -9.95 3.47 -10.26
N VAL A 89 -9.09 4.21 -9.57
CA VAL A 89 -7.77 4.62 -10.05
C VAL A 89 -6.71 3.87 -9.27
N SER A 90 -5.72 3.30 -9.96
CA SER A 90 -4.59 2.63 -9.33
C SER A 90 -3.25 3.10 -9.87
N GLY A 91 -2.21 3.02 -9.04
CA GLY A 91 -0.83 3.33 -9.42
C GLY A 91 0.12 2.20 -9.06
N GLY A 92 1.03 1.86 -9.98
CA GLY A 92 1.92 0.71 -9.86
C GLY A 92 3.42 0.99 -10.01
N ASP A 93 4.22 -0.01 -9.67
CA ASP A 93 5.67 -0.05 -9.83
C ASP A 93 6.12 -0.01 -11.30
N ASP A 94 5.20 -0.25 -12.23
CA ASP A 94 5.38 -0.14 -13.68
C ASP A 94 5.35 1.31 -14.19
N GLY A 95 5.19 2.29 -13.30
CA GLY A 95 5.12 3.71 -13.64
C GLY A 95 3.79 4.11 -14.28
N ARG A 96 2.79 3.23 -14.27
CA ARG A 96 1.48 3.48 -14.87
C ARG A 96 0.45 3.89 -13.81
N VAL A 97 -0.50 4.70 -14.26
CA VAL A 97 -1.76 4.95 -13.55
C VAL A 97 -2.89 4.38 -14.39
N LEU A 98 -3.74 3.55 -13.82
CA LEU A 98 -4.83 2.87 -14.54
C LEU A 98 -6.19 3.33 -14.00
N LEU A 99 -7.14 3.56 -14.90
CA LEU A 99 -8.54 3.81 -14.58
C LEU A 99 -9.37 2.57 -14.92
N TRP A 100 -10.23 2.15 -14.01
CA TRP A 100 -11.01 0.92 -14.13
C TRP A 100 -12.49 1.13 -13.91
N ARG A 101 -13.29 0.45 -14.74
CA ARG A 101 -14.65 0.11 -14.37
C ARG A 101 -14.64 -0.99 -13.30
N LEU A 102 -15.60 -0.93 -12.37
CA LEU A 102 -15.73 -1.93 -11.30
C LEU A 102 -16.04 -3.35 -11.86
N ASP A 103 -16.72 -3.41 -13.01
CA ASP A 103 -17.10 -4.63 -13.72
C ASP A 103 -16.18 -4.98 -14.89
N GLY A 104 -15.12 -4.20 -15.13
CA GLY A 104 -14.21 -4.37 -16.26
C GLY A 104 -13.15 -5.44 -16.03
N ALA A 105 -12.83 -6.22 -17.06
CA ALA A 105 -11.67 -7.13 -17.02
C ALA A 105 -10.35 -6.40 -17.32
N GLU A 106 -10.42 -5.32 -18.09
CA GLU A 106 -9.30 -4.53 -18.60
C GLU A 106 -9.40 -3.06 -18.15
N PRO A 107 -8.28 -2.32 -18.08
CA PRO A 107 -8.32 -0.90 -17.73
C PRO A 107 -9.09 -0.10 -18.79
N GLU A 108 -9.98 0.79 -18.35
CA GLU A 108 -10.66 1.75 -19.20
C GLU A 108 -9.67 2.76 -19.79
N ARG A 109 -8.65 3.13 -19.01
CA ARG A 109 -7.55 4.01 -19.45
C ARG A 109 -6.23 3.58 -18.86
N VAL A 110 -5.18 3.78 -19.66
CA VAL A 110 -3.78 3.58 -19.29
C VAL A 110 -3.07 4.92 -19.40
N MET A 111 -2.74 5.52 -18.26
CA MET A 111 -2.04 6.80 -18.17
C MET A 111 -0.55 6.53 -17.95
N THR A 112 0.28 6.99 -18.89
CA THR A 112 1.73 6.71 -18.93
C THR A 112 2.53 8.01 -18.97
N GLY A 113 3.72 8.01 -18.38
CA GLY A 113 4.61 9.17 -18.38
C GLY A 113 5.62 9.16 -17.23
N HIS A 114 5.29 8.54 -16.09
CA HIS A 114 6.24 8.39 -15.00
C HIS A 114 7.42 7.49 -15.38
N LYS A 115 8.61 7.88 -14.94
CA LYS A 115 9.88 7.14 -15.17
C LYS A 115 10.31 6.31 -13.96
N GLY A 116 9.49 6.31 -12.92
CA GLY A 116 9.69 5.57 -11.68
C GLY A 116 8.36 5.03 -11.17
N ARG A 117 8.44 4.25 -10.09
CA ARG A 117 7.29 3.63 -9.44
C ARG A 117 6.28 4.70 -9.01
N VAL A 118 4.99 4.48 -9.28
CA VAL A 118 3.92 5.30 -8.72
C VAL A 118 3.63 4.82 -7.31
N ALA A 119 3.96 5.64 -6.32
CA ALA A 119 3.85 5.31 -4.91
C ALA A 119 2.43 5.54 -4.38
N ALA A 120 1.77 6.61 -4.82
CA ALA A 120 0.43 6.98 -4.38
C ALA A 120 -0.39 7.63 -5.50
N VAL A 121 -1.70 7.49 -5.40
CA VAL A 121 -2.69 8.13 -6.27
C VAL A 121 -3.79 8.79 -5.43
N ALA A 122 -4.30 9.93 -5.89
CA ALA A 122 -5.43 10.63 -5.29
C ALA A 122 -6.35 11.15 -6.40
N VAL A 123 -7.62 11.37 -6.09
CA VAL A 123 -8.62 11.94 -7.01
C VAL A 123 -9.13 13.25 -6.44
N SER A 124 -9.33 14.25 -7.29
CA SER A 124 -9.89 15.53 -6.90
C SER A 124 -11.35 15.36 -6.44
N PRO A 125 -11.85 16.18 -5.50
CA PRO A 125 -13.23 16.07 -5.00
C PRO A 125 -14.31 16.20 -6.10
N ASP A 126 -14.04 16.95 -7.16
CA ASP A 126 -14.91 17.07 -8.35
C ASP A 126 -14.87 15.85 -9.29
N GLY A 127 -13.99 14.87 -9.01
CA GLY A 127 -13.82 13.65 -9.79
C GLY A 127 -13.20 13.87 -11.19
N GLN A 128 -12.70 15.05 -11.49
CA GLN A 128 -12.20 15.39 -12.83
C GLN A 128 -10.72 15.00 -13.03
N VAL A 129 -9.92 15.06 -11.97
CA VAL A 129 -8.46 14.94 -12.06
C VAL A 129 -7.97 13.86 -11.10
N ALA A 130 -7.07 12.99 -11.57
CA ALA A 130 -6.24 12.18 -10.69
C ALA A 130 -4.85 12.82 -10.55
N ALA A 131 -4.26 12.70 -9.37
CA ALA A 131 -2.87 13.03 -9.11
C ALA A 131 -2.11 11.75 -8.78
N SER A 132 -0.90 11.60 -9.32
CA SER A 132 0.02 10.51 -8.98
C SER A 132 1.35 11.04 -8.48
N ALA A 133 1.84 10.46 -7.39
CA ALA A 133 3.16 10.72 -6.83
C ALA A 133 4.10 9.55 -7.17
N ALA A 134 5.31 9.86 -7.64
CA ALA A 134 6.22 8.82 -8.10
C ALA A 134 7.69 9.02 -7.71
N TRP A 135 8.43 7.94 -7.86
CA TRP A 135 9.87 7.86 -7.62
C TRP A 135 10.73 8.44 -8.74
N ASP A 136 10.12 9.05 -9.75
CA ASP A 136 10.82 9.97 -10.65
C ASP A 136 10.91 11.40 -10.08
N ARG A 137 10.48 11.57 -8.81
CA ARG A 137 10.48 12.83 -8.03
C ARG A 137 9.48 13.87 -8.54
N THR A 138 8.50 13.42 -9.31
CA THR A 138 7.45 14.28 -9.85
C THR A 138 6.08 13.86 -9.33
N LEU A 139 5.15 14.81 -9.37
CA LEU A 139 3.73 14.50 -9.43
C LEU A 139 3.22 14.71 -10.85
N ARG A 140 2.27 13.90 -11.29
CA ARG A 140 1.55 14.14 -12.55
C ARG A 140 0.06 14.25 -12.28
N LEU A 141 -0.58 15.16 -13.00
CA LEU A 141 -2.03 15.34 -12.99
C LEU A 141 -2.62 14.80 -14.29
N TRP A 142 -3.72 14.07 -14.18
CA TRP A 142 -4.38 13.38 -15.28
C TRP A 142 -5.84 13.78 -15.33
N ASP A 143 -6.30 14.19 -16.51
CA ASP A 143 -7.72 14.34 -16.77
C ASP A 143 -8.35 12.94 -16.86
N LEU A 144 -9.30 12.64 -15.97
CA LEU A 144 -9.90 11.30 -15.88
C LEU A 144 -10.82 10.98 -17.07
N ALA A 145 -11.42 12.00 -17.70
CA ALA A 145 -12.34 11.84 -18.82
C ALA A 145 -11.62 11.53 -20.15
N THR A 146 -10.35 11.91 -20.29
CA THR A 146 -9.55 11.74 -21.50
C THR A 146 -8.35 10.81 -21.28
N GLY A 147 -7.84 10.70 -20.05
CA GLY A 147 -6.58 10.05 -19.72
C GLY A 147 -5.35 10.88 -20.09
N ALA A 148 -5.53 12.14 -20.50
CA ALA A 148 -4.43 13.02 -20.85
C ALA A 148 -3.73 13.53 -19.60
N GLN A 149 -2.40 13.64 -19.67
CA GLN A 149 -1.65 14.39 -18.66
C GLN A 149 -1.92 15.88 -18.83
N VAL A 150 -2.35 16.56 -17.76
CA VAL A 150 -2.64 18.00 -17.76
C VAL A 150 -1.56 18.83 -17.08
N ALA A 151 -0.78 18.24 -16.17
CA ALA A 151 0.36 18.91 -15.54
C ALA A 151 1.43 17.93 -15.06
N GLU A 152 2.66 18.42 -14.95
CA GLU A 152 3.78 17.76 -14.26
C GLU A 152 4.30 18.73 -13.19
N LEU A 153 4.28 18.33 -11.93
CA LEU A 153 4.72 19.15 -10.81
C LEU A 153 6.10 18.68 -10.38
N THR A 154 7.09 19.57 -10.54
CA THR A 154 8.49 19.31 -10.24
C THR A 154 8.94 20.17 -9.07
N GLY A 155 9.71 19.60 -8.15
CA GLY A 155 10.32 20.37 -7.06
C GLY A 155 10.94 19.50 -5.97
N HIS A 156 10.36 18.31 -5.71
CA HIS A 156 10.91 17.35 -4.76
C HIS A 156 12.34 16.93 -5.16
N ALA A 157 13.24 16.87 -4.18
CA ALA A 157 14.64 16.47 -4.37
C ALA A 157 14.82 14.94 -4.31
N GLY A 158 13.89 14.24 -3.67
CA GLY A 158 13.81 12.78 -3.54
C GLY A 158 12.49 12.21 -4.07
N ASN A 159 12.28 10.92 -3.88
CA ASN A 159 11.07 10.23 -4.33
C ASN A 159 9.81 10.87 -3.72
N VAL A 160 8.74 11.04 -4.52
CA VAL A 160 7.45 11.47 -3.98
C VAL A 160 6.68 10.23 -3.55
N ASN A 161 6.36 10.15 -2.26
CA ASN A 161 5.78 8.95 -1.67
C ASN A 161 4.27 9.06 -1.46
N ALA A 162 3.76 10.29 -1.27
CA ALA A 162 2.35 10.51 -0.99
C ALA A 162 1.81 11.77 -1.67
N VAL A 163 0.50 11.74 -1.98
CA VAL A 163 -0.25 12.84 -2.58
C VAL A 163 -1.68 12.84 -2.07
N ALA A 164 -2.25 14.02 -1.83
CA ALA A 164 -3.67 14.24 -1.57
C ALA A 164 -4.15 15.54 -2.19
N PHE A 165 -5.45 15.65 -2.43
CA PHE A 165 -6.11 16.93 -2.71
C PHE A 165 -6.61 17.55 -1.42
N THR A 166 -6.65 18.88 -1.37
CA THR A 166 -7.47 19.55 -0.36
C THR A 166 -8.97 19.34 -0.64
N PRO A 167 -9.83 19.34 0.37
CA PRO A 167 -11.27 19.09 0.21
C PRO A 167 -12.00 20.10 -0.70
N ASP A 168 -11.50 21.33 -0.79
CA ASP A 168 -11.97 22.35 -1.74
C ASP A 168 -11.56 22.08 -3.20
N GLY A 169 -10.69 21.09 -3.43
CA GLY A 169 -10.13 20.73 -4.73
C GLY A 169 -9.20 21.77 -5.34
N GLY A 170 -8.83 22.82 -4.60
CA GLY A 170 -8.02 23.93 -5.10
C GLY A 170 -6.51 23.69 -4.99
N ARG A 171 -6.08 22.83 -4.06
CA ARG A 171 -4.66 22.55 -3.80
C ARG A 171 -4.36 21.07 -3.84
N ILE A 172 -3.10 20.76 -4.13
CA ILE A 172 -2.52 19.42 -4.01
C ILE A 172 -1.47 19.48 -2.92
N VAL A 173 -1.40 18.45 -2.08
CA VAL A 173 -0.40 18.31 -1.03
C VAL A 173 0.39 17.04 -1.30
N SER A 174 1.71 17.13 -1.29
CA SER A 174 2.62 16.01 -1.54
C SER A 174 3.67 15.88 -0.46
N ALA A 175 4.16 14.67 -0.22
CA ALA A 175 5.26 14.40 0.70
C ALA A 175 6.23 13.38 0.09
N GLY A 176 7.52 13.50 0.44
CA GLY A 176 8.55 12.69 -0.18
C GLY A 176 9.73 12.34 0.71
N GLU A 177 10.65 11.59 0.10
CA GLU A 177 11.89 11.11 0.70
C GLU A 177 12.85 12.27 1.05
N ASP A 178 12.65 13.44 0.45
CA ASP A 178 13.37 14.66 0.83
C ASP A 178 12.92 15.25 2.18
N GLY A 179 11.97 14.61 2.86
CA GLY A 179 11.47 15.02 4.18
C GLY A 179 10.61 16.29 4.13
N THR A 180 10.16 16.69 2.94
CA THR A 180 9.35 17.90 2.76
C THR A 180 7.91 17.57 2.43
N ILE A 181 7.00 18.45 2.86
CA ILE A 181 5.63 18.54 2.38
C ILE A 181 5.54 19.75 1.45
N ARG A 182 5.01 19.56 0.25
CA ARG A 182 4.78 20.64 -0.73
C ARG A 182 3.30 20.83 -0.97
N VAL A 183 2.88 22.09 -1.06
CA VAL A 183 1.52 22.49 -1.38
C VAL A 183 1.54 23.20 -2.72
N TRP A 184 0.73 22.73 -3.66
CA TRP A 184 0.67 23.18 -5.05
C TRP A 184 -0.70 23.80 -5.35
N ASP A 185 -0.73 24.85 -6.17
CA ASP A 185 -1.97 25.32 -6.77
C ASP A 185 -2.35 24.37 -7.89
N ARG A 186 -3.56 23.81 -7.85
CA ARG A 186 -4.01 22.86 -8.88
C ARG A 186 -4.14 23.52 -10.25
N ARG A 187 -4.44 24.82 -10.32
CA ARG A 187 -4.83 25.52 -11.56
C ARG A 187 -3.65 25.72 -12.49
N ASP A 188 -2.50 26.12 -11.94
CA ASP A 188 -1.30 26.41 -12.72
C ASP A 188 -0.11 25.52 -12.35
N GLY A 189 -0.25 24.67 -11.32
CA GLY A 189 0.81 23.77 -10.86
C GLY A 189 1.91 24.47 -10.06
N ALA A 190 1.75 25.74 -9.70
CA ALA A 190 2.76 26.48 -8.95
C ALA A 190 2.87 25.94 -7.52
N GLU A 191 4.10 25.88 -7.00
CA GLU A 191 4.31 25.64 -5.58
C GLU A 191 3.89 26.86 -4.76
N ILE A 192 2.93 26.68 -3.87
CA ILE A 192 2.42 27.71 -2.96
C ILE A 192 3.25 27.72 -1.67
N LYS A 193 3.64 26.53 -1.18
CA LYS A 193 4.27 26.39 0.13
C LYS A 193 5.14 25.13 0.22
N LEU A 194 6.24 25.28 0.95
CA LEU A 194 7.10 24.20 1.42
C LEU A 194 7.02 24.14 2.95
N ILE A 195 6.71 22.97 3.50
CA ILE A 195 6.57 22.71 4.93
C ILE A 195 7.51 21.56 5.32
N GLY A 196 8.11 21.64 6.50
CA GLY A 196 8.99 20.59 7.02
C GLY A 196 10.46 20.74 6.58
N GLY A 197 11.16 19.61 6.54
CA GLY A 197 12.62 19.54 6.48
C GLY A 197 13.14 18.64 7.60
N GLY A 198 13.65 17.47 7.25
CA GLY A 198 14.01 16.44 8.23
C GLY A 198 14.16 15.06 7.60
N MET A 199 13.64 14.03 8.29
CA MET A 199 13.71 12.65 7.82
C MET A 199 12.66 12.35 6.72
N PRO A 200 12.90 11.33 5.87
CA PRO A 200 12.00 10.92 4.80
C PRO A 200 10.55 10.71 5.26
N LEU A 201 9.59 11.30 4.53
CA LEU A 201 8.16 11.09 4.73
C LEU A 201 7.66 10.02 3.76
N THR A 202 6.82 9.12 4.26
CA THR A 202 6.30 7.95 3.53
C THR A 202 4.81 8.09 3.21
N THR A 203 4.08 8.86 4.01
CA THR A 203 2.62 8.95 3.94
C THR A 203 2.12 10.31 4.41
N LEU A 204 0.95 10.72 3.93
CA LEU A 204 0.26 11.92 4.38
C LEU A 204 -1.26 11.74 4.32
N GLY A 205 -1.98 12.51 5.12
CA GLY A 205 -3.43 12.71 5.05
C GLY A 205 -3.79 14.18 5.29
N VAL A 206 -4.84 14.67 4.64
CA VAL A 206 -5.36 16.04 4.82
C VAL A 206 -6.69 15.95 5.56
N THR A 207 -6.91 16.83 6.54
CA THR A 207 -8.17 16.87 7.28
C THR A 207 -9.35 17.28 6.38
N PRO A 208 -10.58 16.78 6.62
CA PRO A 208 -11.76 17.14 5.82
C PRO A 208 -12.11 18.63 5.77
N ASP A 209 -11.63 19.42 6.73
CA ASP A 209 -11.76 20.89 6.71
C ASP A 209 -10.68 21.59 5.85
N GLY A 210 -9.69 20.86 5.33
CA GLY A 210 -8.56 21.37 4.56
C GLY A 210 -7.56 22.21 5.36
N GLY A 211 -7.67 22.21 6.69
CA GLY A 211 -6.90 23.04 7.59
C GLY A 211 -5.56 22.43 8.00
N SER A 212 -5.45 21.11 8.06
CA SER A 212 -4.25 20.43 8.55
C SER A 212 -3.78 19.31 7.62
N VAL A 213 -2.48 19.05 7.65
CA VAL A 213 -1.85 17.87 7.06
C VAL A 213 -1.22 17.05 8.17
N ILE A 214 -1.47 15.74 8.16
CA ILE A 214 -0.84 14.76 9.03
C ILE A 214 0.14 13.97 8.16
N ALA A 215 1.38 13.79 8.60
CA ALA A 215 2.35 12.97 7.87
C ALA A 215 3.17 12.10 8.82
N GLY A 216 3.64 10.98 8.28
CA GLY A 216 4.51 10.04 8.97
C GLY A 216 5.66 9.60 8.06
N GLY A 217 6.72 9.07 8.67
CA GLY A 217 7.93 8.73 7.95
C GLY A 217 8.85 7.76 8.68
N ALA A 218 10.09 7.68 8.20
CA ALA A 218 11.11 6.74 8.67
C ALA A 218 11.50 6.93 10.15
N GLU A 219 11.29 8.14 10.70
CA GLU A 219 11.54 8.47 12.11
C GLU A 219 10.48 7.94 13.07
N GLY A 220 9.37 7.40 12.54
CA GLY A 220 8.29 6.81 13.32
C GLY A 220 7.37 7.77 14.05
N ARG A 221 7.55 9.07 13.82
CA ARG A 221 6.71 10.15 14.34
C ARG A 221 5.52 10.40 13.42
N VAL A 222 4.38 10.72 14.01
CA VAL A 222 3.17 11.17 13.28
C VAL A 222 2.95 12.64 13.63
N ARG A 223 3.26 13.51 12.68
CA ARG A 223 3.28 14.96 12.89
C ARG A 223 2.10 15.61 12.21
N VAL A 224 1.70 16.77 12.74
CA VAL A 224 0.55 17.54 12.25
C VAL A 224 1.03 18.96 11.96
N TRP A 225 0.70 19.48 10.77
CA TRP A 225 0.99 20.86 10.40
C TRP A 225 -0.30 21.56 9.99
N ASP A 226 -0.38 22.85 10.32
CA ASP A 226 -1.39 23.75 9.83
C ASP A 226 -1.06 24.16 8.37
N LEU A 227 -1.96 23.91 7.44
CA LEU A 227 -1.72 24.16 6.00
C LEU A 227 -1.73 25.66 5.66
N ALA A 228 -2.42 26.48 6.44
CA ALA A 228 -2.50 27.92 6.18
C ALA A 228 -1.18 28.62 6.58
N THR A 229 -0.66 28.32 7.77
CA THR A 229 0.53 28.94 8.34
C THR A 229 1.81 28.19 8.01
N GLY A 230 1.75 26.85 7.90
CA GLY A 230 2.91 25.97 7.82
C GLY A 230 3.48 25.61 9.20
N ALA A 231 2.84 26.05 10.29
CA ALA A 231 3.30 25.77 11.65
C ALA A 231 3.03 24.31 12.03
N GLU A 232 4.01 23.67 12.67
CA GLU A 232 3.83 22.37 13.31
C GLU A 232 2.95 22.52 14.56
N ARG A 233 1.98 21.61 14.70
CA ARG A 233 1.10 21.45 15.86
C ARG A 233 1.67 20.34 16.78
N PRO A 234 1.16 20.17 18.01
CA PRO A 234 1.58 19.07 18.87
C PRO A 234 1.55 17.71 18.13
N GLU A 235 2.63 16.96 18.25
CA GLU A 235 2.80 15.64 17.64
C GLU A 235 1.79 14.63 18.21
N LEU A 236 1.37 13.66 17.39
CA LEU A 236 0.65 12.50 17.87
C LEU A 236 1.66 11.49 18.41
N GLU A 237 1.84 11.46 19.73
CA GLU A 237 2.85 10.62 20.36
C GLU A 237 2.55 9.13 20.14
N ASN A 238 3.55 8.42 19.60
CA ASN A 238 3.59 6.97 19.54
C ASN A 238 4.35 6.42 20.76
N ALA A 239 3.81 5.38 21.40
CA ALA A 239 4.47 4.74 22.55
C ALA A 239 5.85 4.17 22.20
N GLU A 240 6.02 3.66 20.97
CA GLU A 240 7.32 3.27 20.40
C GLU A 240 7.45 3.80 18.97
N PRO A 241 8.43 4.67 18.67
CA PRO A 241 8.61 5.20 17.33
C PRO A 241 9.18 4.12 16.40
N VAL A 242 8.34 3.63 15.49
CA VAL A 242 8.70 2.73 14.40
C VAL A 242 8.32 3.38 13.06
N PRO A 243 9.04 3.13 11.95
CA PRO A 243 8.72 3.71 10.65
C PRO A 243 7.22 3.62 10.33
N VAL A 244 6.61 4.79 10.14
CA VAL A 244 5.20 4.92 9.78
C VAL A 244 5.10 4.69 8.28
N LEU A 245 4.10 3.92 7.86
CA LEU A 245 3.89 3.53 6.47
C LEU A 245 2.55 4.02 5.93
N ALA A 246 1.56 4.22 6.81
CA ALA A 246 0.23 4.66 6.44
C ALA A 246 -0.33 5.61 7.49
N VAL A 247 -1.02 6.65 7.03
CA VAL A 247 -1.86 7.55 7.82
C VAL A 247 -3.21 7.67 7.12
N ALA A 248 -4.29 7.70 7.89
CA ALA A 248 -5.63 8.05 7.41
C ALA A 248 -6.31 8.98 8.41
N VAL A 249 -7.10 9.92 7.90
CA VAL A 249 -7.95 10.81 8.70
C VAL A 249 -9.39 10.38 8.48
N ALA A 250 -10.16 10.24 9.56
CA ALA A 250 -11.57 9.90 9.48
C ALA A 250 -12.40 11.07 8.94
N PRO A 251 -13.61 10.80 8.40
CA PRO A 251 -14.50 11.84 7.86
C PRO A 251 -14.94 12.89 8.88
N ASP A 252 -14.90 12.58 10.17
CA ASP A 252 -15.17 13.54 11.26
C ASP A 252 -14.10 14.64 11.38
N GLY A 253 -12.91 14.42 10.80
CA GLY A 253 -11.74 15.30 10.94
C GLY A 253 -11.09 15.29 12.33
N LEU A 254 -11.61 14.46 13.24
CA LEU A 254 -11.16 14.33 14.62
C LEU A 254 -10.37 13.05 14.84
N THR A 255 -10.68 11.96 14.14
CA THR A 255 -10.00 10.69 14.35
C THR A 255 -8.86 10.52 13.34
N VAL A 256 -7.65 10.23 13.82
CA VAL A 256 -6.48 9.92 12.98
C VAL A 256 -6.02 8.50 13.27
N ALA A 257 -5.76 7.72 12.23
CA ALA A 257 -5.12 6.41 12.34
C ALA A 257 -3.74 6.44 11.68
N ALA A 258 -2.76 5.79 12.30
CA ALA A 258 -1.45 5.57 11.70
C ALA A 258 -0.96 4.14 11.98
N ALA A 259 -0.18 3.61 11.05
CA ALA A 259 0.39 2.28 11.17
C ALA A 259 1.78 2.21 10.55
N GLY A 260 2.58 1.26 11.03
CA GLY A 260 3.98 1.13 10.65
C GLY A 260 4.44 -0.30 10.39
N VAL A 261 5.76 -0.46 10.35
CA VAL A 261 6.44 -1.74 10.04
C VAL A 261 6.17 -2.86 11.06
N ASN A 262 5.80 -2.52 12.29
CA ASN A 262 5.50 -3.50 13.34
C ASN A 262 4.06 -4.02 13.28
N GLY A 263 3.22 -3.47 12.39
CA GLY A 263 1.82 -3.85 12.25
C GLY A 263 0.88 -3.30 13.31
N VAL A 264 1.38 -2.48 14.24
CA VAL A 264 0.52 -1.80 15.22
C VAL A 264 -0.18 -0.64 14.54
N VAL A 265 -1.50 -0.54 14.72
CA VAL A 265 -2.30 0.60 14.27
C VAL A 265 -2.72 1.39 15.51
N THR A 266 -2.42 2.68 15.54
CA THR A 266 -2.79 3.57 16.64
C THR A 266 -3.83 4.57 16.14
N LEU A 267 -4.87 4.80 16.94
CA LEU A 267 -5.91 5.80 16.69
C LEU A 267 -5.83 6.90 17.74
N TRP A 268 -5.89 8.17 17.31
CA TRP A 268 -5.88 9.35 18.18
C TRP A 268 -7.11 10.23 17.93
N SER A 269 -7.48 10.99 18.96
CA SER A 269 -8.36 12.15 18.83
C SER A 269 -7.51 13.42 18.59
N LEU A 270 -7.71 14.04 17.43
CA LEU A 270 -7.09 15.27 17.01
C LEU A 270 -7.69 16.44 17.82
N GLY A 271 -6.83 17.17 18.53
CA GLY A 271 -7.20 18.32 19.35
C GLY A 271 -7.28 18.02 20.86
N GLU A 272 -7.72 16.82 21.25
CA GLU A 272 -7.71 16.40 22.66
C GLU A 272 -6.41 15.68 23.03
N GLY A 273 -5.76 15.02 22.06
CA GLY A 273 -4.45 14.39 22.21
C GLY A 273 -4.38 12.95 22.77
N PRO A 274 -5.42 12.30 23.34
CA PRO A 274 -5.26 10.93 23.82
C PRO A 274 -5.26 9.93 22.66
N VAL A 275 -4.50 8.85 22.85
CA VAL A 275 -4.70 7.59 22.11
C VAL A 275 -6.08 7.05 22.46
N LEU A 276 -6.92 6.86 21.44
CA LEU A 276 -8.24 6.24 21.57
C LEU A 276 -8.09 4.71 21.65
N HIS A 277 -7.36 4.13 20.69
CA HIS A 277 -7.17 2.69 20.58
C HIS A 277 -5.78 2.35 20.02
N THR A 278 -5.27 1.20 20.46
CA THR A 278 -4.12 0.52 19.84
C THR A 278 -4.62 -0.83 19.33
N LEU A 279 -4.70 -0.98 18.02
CA LEU A 279 -5.21 -2.17 17.35
C LEU A 279 -4.04 -3.13 17.10
N ALA A 280 -3.98 -4.18 17.91
CA ALA A 280 -3.00 -5.25 17.78
C ALA A 280 -3.64 -6.48 17.14
N GLY A 281 -3.04 -7.00 16.07
CA GLY A 281 -3.57 -8.17 15.36
C GLY A 281 -3.04 -8.39 13.94
N GLN A 282 -2.41 -7.38 13.36
CA GLN A 282 -1.75 -7.51 12.06
C GLN A 282 -0.54 -8.40 12.15
N ARG A 283 -0.28 -9.17 11.09
CA ARG A 283 0.92 -9.99 10.97
C ARG A 283 1.87 -9.32 9.99
N GLY A 284 2.72 -8.44 10.51
CA GLY A 284 3.70 -7.70 9.72
C GLY A 284 3.26 -6.26 9.39
N PRO A 285 3.98 -5.58 8.49
CA PRO A 285 3.76 -4.17 8.17
C PRO A 285 2.35 -3.86 7.68
N VAL A 286 1.85 -2.67 7.97
CA VAL A 286 0.58 -2.15 7.43
C VAL A 286 0.89 -0.99 6.49
N TRP A 287 0.50 -1.11 5.22
CA TRP A 287 0.75 -0.09 4.19
C TRP A 287 -0.50 0.68 3.79
N GLY A 288 -1.69 0.13 4.03
CA GLY A 288 -2.95 0.76 3.65
C GLY A 288 -3.88 0.94 4.84
N LEU A 289 -4.46 2.12 4.96
CA LEU A 289 -5.51 2.46 5.92
C LEU A 289 -6.64 3.19 5.19
N ALA A 290 -7.90 2.82 5.46
CA ALA A 290 -9.05 3.54 4.93
C ALA A 290 -10.23 3.49 5.90
N PHE A 291 -10.78 4.65 6.24
CA PHE A 291 -12.05 4.72 6.97
C PHE A 291 -13.23 4.49 6.03
N THR A 292 -14.31 3.91 6.54
CA THR A 292 -15.61 3.98 5.86
C THR A 292 -16.16 5.41 5.89
N PRO A 293 -17.02 5.81 4.93
CA PRO A 293 -17.55 7.18 4.87
C PRO A 293 -18.32 7.64 6.12
N ASP A 294 -18.87 6.71 6.88
CA ASP A 294 -19.53 6.96 8.17
C ASP A 294 -18.55 7.11 9.36
N GLY A 295 -17.24 6.86 9.15
CA GLY A 295 -16.21 6.88 10.18
C GLY A 295 -16.28 5.72 11.19
N GLY A 296 -17.29 4.85 11.10
CA GLY A 296 -17.52 3.78 12.07
C GLY A 296 -16.59 2.58 11.93
N ARG A 297 -15.94 2.43 10.77
CA ARG A 297 -15.02 1.32 10.50
C ARG A 297 -13.70 1.81 9.91
N LEU A 298 -12.62 1.13 10.30
CA LEU A 298 -11.29 1.29 9.72
C LEU A 298 -10.90 -0.02 9.03
N LEU A 299 -10.43 0.08 7.78
CA LEU A 299 -9.84 -1.03 7.04
C LEU A 299 -8.33 -0.89 7.06
N THR A 300 -7.63 -2.02 7.20
CA THR A 300 -6.18 -2.07 7.26
C THR A 300 -5.65 -3.15 6.31
N ALA A 301 -4.64 -2.81 5.51
CA ALA A 301 -4.03 -3.70 4.52
C ALA A 301 -2.51 -3.81 4.75
N GLY A 302 -1.96 -5.03 4.69
CA GLY A 302 -0.58 -5.26 5.12
C GLY A 302 0.14 -6.52 4.61
N GLY A 303 1.23 -6.85 5.32
CA GLY A 303 2.25 -7.87 5.05
C GLY A 303 1.74 -9.28 4.82
N ASP A 304 0.63 -9.63 5.45
CA ASP A 304 0.07 -10.99 5.39
C ASP A 304 -0.93 -11.20 4.26
N GLY A 305 -1.14 -10.18 3.41
CA GLY A 305 -2.03 -10.28 2.26
C GLY A 305 -3.52 -10.19 2.60
N ALA A 306 -3.85 -9.89 3.87
CA ALA A 306 -5.21 -9.76 4.35
C ALA A 306 -5.63 -8.29 4.52
N ILE A 307 -6.94 -8.06 4.40
CA ILE A 307 -7.59 -6.84 4.84
C ILE A 307 -8.42 -7.15 6.07
N ARG A 308 -8.20 -6.38 7.14
CA ARG A 308 -8.96 -6.47 8.40
C ARG A 308 -9.83 -5.24 8.57
N ILE A 309 -10.92 -5.42 9.30
CA ILE A 309 -11.96 -4.42 9.47
C ILE A 309 -12.15 -4.23 10.97
N TRP A 310 -12.03 -2.99 11.42
CA TRP A 310 -12.02 -2.61 12.82
C TRP A 310 -13.18 -1.68 13.10
N ASP A 311 -13.83 -1.85 14.24
CA ASP A 311 -14.79 -0.91 14.77
C ASP A 311 -14.01 0.23 15.46
N THR A 312 -14.24 1.47 15.02
CA THR A 312 -13.45 2.63 15.45
C THR A 312 -13.80 3.11 16.85
N THR A 313 -14.96 2.71 17.38
CA THR A 313 -15.45 3.12 18.71
C THR A 313 -14.98 2.16 19.80
N THR A 314 -14.88 0.88 19.48
CA THR A 314 -14.49 -0.18 20.43
C THR A 314 -13.03 -0.57 20.29
N GLY A 315 -12.40 -0.29 19.14
CA GLY A 315 -11.10 -0.82 18.77
C GLY A 315 -11.11 -2.34 18.52
N GLY A 316 -12.30 -2.95 18.49
CA GLY A 316 -12.46 -4.37 18.24
C GLY A 316 -12.35 -4.69 16.75
N GLU A 317 -11.66 -5.77 16.42
CA GLU A 317 -11.77 -6.35 15.08
C GLU A 317 -13.21 -6.84 14.88
N ILE A 318 -13.85 -6.36 13.81
CA ILE A 318 -15.13 -6.88 13.37
C ILE A 318 -14.85 -8.28 12.82
N ARG A 319 -15.67 -9.27 13.15
CA ARG A 319 -15.56 -10.64 12.59
C ARG A 319 -16.89 -11.01 11.94
N THR A 320 -16.98 -10.89 10.62
CA THR A 320 -18.14 -11.28 9.81
C THR A 320 -17.75 -12.41 8.88
N GLY A 321 -18.47 -13.53 8.96
CA GLY A 321 -18.19 -14.75 8.20
C GLY A 321 -17.81 -15.92 9.12
N ALA A 322 -18.18 -17.14 8.73
CA ALA A 322 -17.80 -18.35 9.45
C ALA A 322 -16.28 -18.46 9.60
N PRO A 323 -15.76 -19.12 10.67
CA PRO A 323 -14.33 -19.36 10.81
C PRO A 323 -13.81 -19.95 9.52
N ALA A 324 -12.65 -19.44 9.08
CA ALA A 324 -11.93 -19.80 7.86
C ALA A 324 -12.64 -20.86 7.01
N VAL A 325 -13.00 -20.51 5.77
CA VAL A 325 -12.93 -21.54 4.73
C VAL A 325 -11.50 -22.04 4.82
N ALA A 326 -11.31 -23.19 5.49
CA ALA A 326 -10.12 -23.99 5.36
C ALA A 326 -9.87 -24.01 3.87
N MET A 327 -8.72 -23.47 3.45
CA MET A 327 -8.35 -23.40 2.04
C MET A 327 -8.83 -24.67 1.38
N ALA A 328 -9.88 -24.55 0.55
CA ALA A 328 -10.48 -25.72 -0.05
C ALA A 328 -9.35 -26.38 -0.83
N SER A 329 -9.01 -27.60 -0.42
CA SER A 329 -7.92 -28.38 -0.96
C SER A 329 -8.17 -28.62 -2.44
N ALA A 330 -7.56 -27.79 -3.27
CA ALA A 330 -7.53 -27.96 -4.71
C ALA A 330 -6.07 -28.14 -5.14
N GLY A 331 -5.65 -29.41 -5.27
CA GLY A 331 -4.48 -29.82 -6.04
C GLY A 331 -3.11 -29.49 -5.43
N ASP A 332 -2.52 -30.52 -4.84
CA ASP A 332 -1.23 -30.66 -4.13
C ASP A 332 0.03 -30.26 -4.94
N GLY A 333 0.18 -28.99 -5.29
CA GLY A 333 1.47 -28.51 -5.81
C GLY A 333 1.54 -27.00 -6.07
N GLY A 334 0.47 -26.41 -6.59
CA GLY A 334 0.42 -24.96 -6.86
C GLY A 334 0.37 -24.12 -5.58
N GLU A 335 -0.21 -24.65 -4.51
CA GLU A 335 -0.42 -23.93 -3.26
C GLU A 335 0.86 -23.85 -2.41
N ARG A 336 1.68 -24.91 -2.43
CA ARG A 336 2.95 -24.95 -1.69
C ARG A 336 3.98 -24.02 -2.33
N GLY A 337 4.09 -24.01 -3.66
CA GLY A 337 4.87 -23.02 -4.40
C GLY A 337 4.43 -21.58 -4.14
N ALA A 338 3.12 -21.31 -4.08
CA ALA A 338 2.59 -19.99 -3.71
C ALA A 338 2.93 -19.59 -2.26
N ARG A 339 2.87 -20.53 -1.30
CA ARG A 339 3.28 -20.29 0.09
C ARG A 339 4.77 -20.01 0.22
N LEU A 340 5.60 -20.73 -0.53
CA LEU A 340 7.05 -20.53 -0.58
C LEU A 340 7.39 -19.18 -1.19
N PHE A 341 6.72 -18.78 -2.27
CA PHE A 341 6.91 -17.48 -2.89
C PHE A 341 6.62 -16.34 -1.91
N ARG A 342 5.51 -16.40 -1.18
CA ARG A 342 5.16 -15.38 -0.17
C ARG A 342 6.20 -15.21 0.95
N ARG A 343 7.08 -16.19 1.17
CA ARG A 343 8.15 -16.17 2.17
C ARG A 343 9.54 -15.97 1.56
N CYS A 344 9.60 -15.73 0.25
CA CYS A 344 10.84 -15.55 -0.49
C CYS A 344 11.34 -14.10 -0.35
N ASP A 345 12.19 -13.83 0.63
CA ASP A 345 12.87 -12.54 0.83
C ASP A 345 13.72 -12.12 -0.37
N ALA A 346 14.29 -13.09 -1.11
CA ALA A 346 14.97 -12.84 -2.38
C ALA A 346 14.01 -12.33 -3.48
N CYS A 347 12.75 -12.73 -3.42
CA CYS A 347 11.68 -12.30 -4.33
C CYS A 347 11.04 -10.97 -3.89
N HIS A 348 11.16 -10.61 -2.60
CA HIS A 348 10.39 -9.54 -1.96
C HIS A 348 11.22 -8.53 -1.15
N THR A 349 12.52 -8.35 -1.40
CA THR A 349 13.44 -7.59 -0.52
C THR A 349 12.94 -6.17 -0.16
N ILE A 350 12.46 -5.98 1.08
CA ILE A 350 11.97 -4.67 1.55
C ILE A 350 13.13 -3.85 2.17
N THR A 351 13.30 -2.60 1.75
CA THR A 351 14.21 -1.62 2.37
C THR A 351 13.55 -0.93 3.56
N ALA A 352 14.35 -0.31 4.44
CA ALA A 352 13.87 0.30 5.68
C ALA A 352 12.86 1.46 5.49
N ASP A 353 12.77 2.00 4.28
CA ASP A 353 11.79 3.00 3.80
C ASP A 353 10.49 2.39 3.23
N GLY A 354 10.33 1.05 3.27
CA GLY A 354 9.19 0.34 2.69
C GLY A 354 9.29 0.11 1.17
N GLY A 355 10.42 0.45 0.54
CA GLY A 355 10.72 0.17 -0.85
C GLY A 355 11.11 -1.28 -1.12
N ASN A 356 10.99 -1.77 -2.37
CA ASN A 356 11.51 -3.09 -2.76
C ASN A 356 12.85 -2.96 -3.55
N LYS A 357 13.85 -3.78 -3.21
CA LYS A 357 15.12 -3.95 -3.95
C LYS A 357 15.12 -5.12 -4.95
N ALA A 358 14.16 -6.03 -4.89
CA ALA A 358 14.12 -7.15 -5.82
C ALA A 358 13.90 -6.65 -7.26
N GLY A 359 14.63 -7.30 -8.18
CA GLY A 359 14.86 -6.94 -9.57
C GLY A 359 13.61 -6.82 -10.46
N PRO A 360 13.79 -6.70 -11.79
CA PRO A 360 12.70 -6.43 -12.73
C PRO A 360 11.54 -7.40 -12.60
N THR A 361 10.37 -6.95 -13.07
CA THR A 361 9.12 -7.70 -13.22
C THR A 361 9.37 -9.21 -13.30
N LEU A 362 8.87 -9.97 -12.32
CA LEU A 362 8.90 -11.42 -12.41
C LEU A 362 8.13 -11.89 -13.67
N HIS A 363 7.22 -11.06 -14.20
CA HIS A 363 6.53 -11.29 -15.46
C HIS A 363 7.48 -11.47 -16.66
N GLY A 364 7.28 -12.57 -17.39
CA GLY A 364 8.08 -13.01 -18.53
C GLY A 364 9.53 -13.28 -18.16
N VAL A 365 9.84 -13.61 -16.89
CA VAL A 365 11.22 -13.83 -16.44
C VAL A 365 11.82 -15.05 -17.11
N PHE A 366 11.09 -16.17 -17.21
CA PHE A 366 11.62 -17.39 -17.81
C PHE A 366 11.90 -17.21 -19.31
N GLY A 367 13.10 -17.63 -19.73
CA GLY A 367 13.63 -17.42 -21.08
C GLY A 367 14.22 -16.03 -21.31
N ARG A 368 14.08 -15.08 -20.37
CA ARG A 368 14.68 -13.75 -20.48
C ARG A 368 16.12 -13.76 -19.98
N ARG A 369 16.98 -13.02 -20.68
CA ARG A 369 18.37 -12.78 -20.26
C ARG A 369 18.41 -11.75 -19.13
N ILE A 370 19.23 -11.96 -18.11
CA ILE A 370 19.41 -11.01 -17.01
C ILE A 370 19.92 -9.66 -17.55
N GLY A 371 19.49 -8.55 -16.94
CA GLY A 371 20.01 -7.25 -17.34
C GLY A 371 19.45 -6.67 -18.64
N THR A 372 18.43 -7.30 -19.23
CA THR A 372 17.94 -6.93 -20.57
C THR A 372 16.57 -6.26 -20.58
N VAL A 373 15.94 -6.04 -19.42
CA VAL A 373 14.67 -5.30 -19.36
C VAL A 373 14.92 -3.83 -19.75
N PRO A 374 14.33 -3.34 -20.85
CA PRO A 374 14.53 -1.97 -21.29
C PRO A 374 14.10 -0.97 -20.21
N GLY A 375 14.92 0.05 -19.96
CA GLY A 375 14.61 1.10 -18.99
C GLY A 375 14.83 0.75 -17.51
N TYR A 376 15.16 -0.51 -17.18
CA TYR A 376 15.43 -0.90 -15.80
C TYR A 376 16.88 -0.55 -15.39
N PRO A 377 17.11 0.11 -14.24
CA PRO A 377 18.44 0.57 -13.82
C PRO A 377 19.26 -0.57 -13.19
N TYR A 378 19.73 -1.50 -14.01
CA TYR A 378 20.62 -2.57 -13.54
C TYR A 378 21.98 -2.05 -13.08
N SER A 379 22.55 -2.70 -12.06
CA SER A 379 23.95 -2.56 -11.72
C SER A 379 24.84 -3.03 -12.88
N ASP A 380 26.06 -2.49 -12.95
CA ASP A 380 27.01 -2.85 -14.02
C ASP A 380 27.33 -4.35 -14.06
N ALA A 381 27.27 -5.04 -12.92
CA ALA A 381 27.45 -6.49 -12.83
C ALA A 381 26.31 -7.30 -13.47
N LEU A 382 25.10 -6.74 -13.57
CA LEU A 382 23.93 -7.44 -14.08
C LEU A 382 23.54 -7.00 -15.49
N ARG A 383 23.96 -5.81 -15.92
CA ARG A 383 23.63 -5.22 -17.21
C ARG A 383 24.18 -6.08 -18.35
N ASN A 384 23.31 -6.51 -19.26
CA ASN A 384 23.65 -7.35 -20.41
C ASN A 384 24.37 -8.67 -20.05
N GLY A 385 24.13 -9.24 -18.86
CA GLY A 385 24.75 -10.50 -18.47
C GLY A 385 24.27 -11.67 -19.34
N ASP A 386 25.09 -12.71 -19.52
CA ASP A 386 24.77 -13.84 -20.42
C ASP A 386 23.82 -14.89 -19.81
N LEU A 387 23.48 -14.74 -18.54
CA LEU A 387 22.62 -15.66 -17.81
C LEU A 387 21.16 -15.52 -18.26
N VAL A 388 20.54 -16.66 -18.62
CA VAL A 388 19.13 -16.75 -18.98
C VAL A 388 18.37 -17.35 -17.82
N TRP A 389 17.27 -16.72 -17.41
CA TRP A 389 16.40 -17.25 -16.38
C TRP A 389 15.69 -18.49 -16.89
N THR A 390 16.21 -19.65 -16.53
CA THR A 390 15.61 -20.97 -16.77
C THR A 390 15.16 -21.57 -15.44
N PRO A 391 14.27 -22.57 -15.43
CA PRO A 391 13.96 -23.33 -14.22
C PRO A 391 15.23 -23.79 -13.49
N GLU A 392 16.22 -24.25 -14.24
CA GLU A 392 17.50 -24.71 -13.72
C GLU A 392 18.29 -23.57 -13.08
N THR A 393 18.33 -22.40 -13.72
CA THR A 393 19.07 -21.24 -13.21
C THR A 393 18.41 -20.62 -11.99
N VAL A 394 17.06 -20.58 -11.96
CA VAL A 394 16.29 -20.15 -10.78
C VAL A 394 16.44 -21.18 -9.65
N SER A 395 16.47 -22.48 -9.96
CA SER A 395 16.77 -23.52 -8.97
C SER A 395 18.17 -23.37 -8.39
N ASP A 396 19.17 -23.14 -9.25
CA ASP A 396 20.56 -22.91 -8.85
C ASP A 396 20.67 -21.66 -7.98
N LEU A 397 19.92 -20.60 -8.29
CA LEU A 397 19.86 -19.38 -7.48
C LEU A 397 19.44 -19.70 -6.04
N PHE A 398 18.35 -20.44 -5.88
CA PHE A 398 17.84 -20.86 -4.57
C PHE A 398 18.66 -21.98 -3.92
N LYS A 399 19.48 -22.72 -4.68
CA LYS A 399 20.32 -23.80 -4.16
C LYS A 399 21.67 -23.30 -3.66
N ARG A 400 22.30 -22.41 -4.43
CA ARG A 400 23.70 -21.98 -4.25
C ARG A 400 23.83 -20.54 -3.78
N GLY A 401 22.76 -19.76 -3.89
CA GLY A 401 22.70 -18.35 -3.52
C GLY A 401 23.04 -17.40 -4.68
N PRO A 402 22.58 -16.14 -4.58
CA PRO A 402 22.71 -15.14 -5.64
C PRO A 402 24.14 -14.76 -5.97
N ASP A 403 25.05 -14.74 -5.00
CA ASP A 403 26.45 -14.37 -5.24
C ASP A 403 27.23 -15.42 -6.05
N VAL A 404 26.76 -16.68 -6.04
CA VAL A 404 27.38 -17.78 -6.78
C VAL A 404 26.85 -17.86 -8.20
N VAL A 405 25.54 -17.67 -8.38
CA VAL A 405 24.87 -17.81 -9.68
C VAL A 405 24.94 -16.52 -10.48
N THR A 406 24.92 -15.39 -9.79
CA THR A 406 24.94 -14.04 -10.37
C THR A 406 25.95 -13.17 -9.60
N PRO A 407 27.26 -13.36 -9.80
CA PRO A 407 28.28 -12.63 -9.04
C PRO A 407 28.08 -11.10 -9.10
N GLY A 408 28.03 -10.45 -7.93
CA GLY A 408 27.87 -8.99 -7.83
C GLY A 408 26.41 -8.50 -7.72
N THR A 409 25.41 -9.37 -7.52
CA THR A 409 24.07 -8.91 -7.11
C THR A 409 24.07 -8.43 -5.66
N LYS A 410 23.04 -7.64 -5.31
CA LYS A 410 22.72 -7.30 -3.92
C LYS A 410 21.46 -8.00 -3.42
N MET A 411 21.09 -9.14 -4.03
CA MET A 411 19.93 -9.92 -3.60
C MET A 411 20.22 -10.56 -2.23
N PRO A 412 19.25 -10.59 -1.30
CA PRO A 412 19.39 -11.33 -0.06
C PRO A 412 19.75 -12.79 -0.34
N VAL A 413 20.69 -13.33 0.42
CA VAL A 413 21.01 -14.75 0.36
C VAL A 413 19.86 -15.52 0.98
N GLN A 414 19.07 -16.17 0.15
CA GLN A 414 18.06 -17.12 0.59
C GLN A 414 18.28 -18.42 -0.16
N THR A 415 18.60 -19.47 0.60
CA THR A 415 18.69 -20.83 0.07
C THR A 415 17.45 -21.61 0.49
N ILE A 416 16.90 -22.39 -0.44
CA ILE A 416 15.85 -23.37 -0.15
C ILE A 416 16.54 -24.74 -0.27
N GLY A 417 16.89 -25.33 0.87
CA GLY A 417 17.67 -26.58 0.91
C GLY A 417 16.91 -27.81 0.41
N ASN A 418 15.57 -27.76 0.37
CA ASN A 418 14.73 -28.85 -0.10
C ASN A 418 14.47 -28.75 -1.61
N ASP A 419 14.85 -29.77 -2.36
CA ASP A 419 14.72 -29.85 -3.82
C ASP A 419 13.26 -29.83 -4.28
N GLU A 420 12.37 -30.52 -3.56
CA GLU A 420 10.93 -30.57 -3.85
C GLU A 420 10.28 -29.19 -3.71
N GLU A 421 10.63 -28.46 -2.63
CA GLU A 421 10.12 -27.10 -2.39
C GLU A 421 10.62 -26.11 -3.43
N ARG A 422 11.88 -26.23 -3.87
CA ARG A 422 12.38 -25.41 -4.99
C ARG A 422 11.62 -25.68 -6.26
N GLU A 423 11.40 -26.95 -6.61
CA GLU A 423 10.66 -27.33 -7.82
C GLU A 423 9.21 -26.85 -7.79
N GLU A 424 8.55 -26.89 -6.65
CA GLU A 424 7.20 -26.33 -6.47
C GLU A 424 7.16 -24.80 -6.61
N LEU A 425 8.13 -24.10 -6.01
CA LEU A 425 8.27 -22.65 -6.15
C LEU A 425 8.51 -22.26 -7.62
N ILE A 426 9.39 -22.97 -8.32
CA ILE A 426 9.71 -22.72 -9.72
C ILE A 426 8.50 -22.97 -10.60
N ARG A 427 7.82 -24.12 -10.46
CA ARG A 427 6.58 -24.41 -11.20
C ARG A 427 5.51 -23.34 -10.99
N TRP A 428 5.41 -22.83 -9.76
CA TRP A 428 4.49 -21.73 -9.46
C TRP A 428 4.91 -20.43 -10.14
N LEU A 429 6.20 -20.06 -10.05
CA LEU A 429 6.76 -18.89 -10.71
C LEU A 429 6.52 -18.98 -12.22
N GLU A 430 6.83 -20.09 -12.88
CA GLU A 430 6.60 -20.28 -14.33
C GLU A 430 5.14 -20.02 -14.69
N LYS A 431 4.21 -20.57 -13.90
CA LYS A 431 2.78 -20.39 -14.12
C LYS A 431 2.33 -18.94 -13.97
N VAL A 432 2.74 -18.24 -12.92
CA VAL A 432 2.23 -16.88 -12.63
C VAL A 432 2.99 -15.79 -13.38
N THR A 433 4.16 -16.12 -13.92
CA THR A 433 4.99 -15.18 -14.66
C THR A 433 4.96 -15.40 -16.17
N ALA A 434 4.35 -16.48 -16.67
CA ALA A 434 4.21 -16.71 -18.10
C ALA A 434 3.62 -15.47 -18.82
N PRO A 435 4.14 -15.12 -20.01
CA PRO A 435 3.43 -14.22 -20.92
C PRO A 435 2.11 -14.89 -21.29
N HIS A 436 0.98 -14.21 -21.07
CA HIS A 436 -0.34 -14.66 -21.52
C HIS A 436 -0.78 -13.88 -22.74
#